data_AF-A0A2D2DW71-F1
#
_entry.id   AF-A0A2D2DW71-F1
#
_cell.length_a   1.000
_cell.length_b   1.000
_cell.length_c   1.000
_cell.angle_alpha   90.00
_cell.angle_beta   90.00
_cell.angle_gamma   90.00
#
_symmetry.space_group_name_H-M   'P 1'
#
loop_
_entity.id
_entity.type
_entity.pdbx_description
1 polymer ?
#
loop_
_entity_poly.entity_id
_entity_poly.type
_entity_poly.pdbx_seq_one_letter_code
_entity_poly.pdbx_strand_id
1 'polypeptide(L)'
;MTGALLTPVPVWARCLLLLAACWCLFLLGQLRGERKAGEAHIAYIEQQAAQVVKVAKAQIQVLVKTETKYRDRIEKIYVKGDEIEKQVPVYVSAADSRAYGVNAGFVRNYNAAWTNEPAGPAADADREPAAVPLIDIAEADAHNARSCFAWREQAIGLREAYINLQAVTNGLSVKDDPQ
;
A
#
# COMPACT_ATOMS: atom_id res chain seq x y z
N MET A 1 7.02 63.06 73.24
CA MET A 1 6.79 62.57 71.87
C MET A 1 7.26 61.13 71.81
N THR A 2 6.34 60.23 71.47
CA THR A 2 6.43 58.77 71.57
C THR A 2 7.41 58.18 70.54
N GLY A 3 8.56 57.68 71.00
CA GLY A 3 9.40 56.77 70.22
C GLY A 3 8.93 55.34 70.48
N ALA A 4 8.05 54.82 69.61
CA ALA A 4 7.62 53.43 69.67
C ALA A 4 8.83 52.51 69.43
N LEU A 5 9.30 51.87 70.50
CA LEU A 5 10.29 50.80 70.42
C LEU A 5 9.69 49.64 69.64
N LEU A 6 10.27 49.35 68.48
CA LEU A 6 10.07 48.11 67.74
C LEU A 6 10.36 46.94 68.68
N THR A 7 9.33 46.24 69.15
CA THR A 7 9.51 45.00 69.90
C THR A 7 10.16 43.96 68.97
N PRO A 8 11.26 43.31 69.37
CA PRO A 8 11.87 42.29 68.53
C PRO A 8 10.89 41.13 68.40
N VAL A 9 10.47 40.85 67.17
CA VAL A 9 9.62 39.69 66.84
C VAL A 9 10.15 38.45 67.57
N PRO A 10 9.31 37.72 68.32
CA PRO A 10 9.76 36.58 69.11
C PRO A 10 10.34 35.50 68.19
N VAL A 11 11.38 34.80 68.68
CA VAL A 11 12.20 33.87 67.89
C VAL A 11 11.36 32.79 67.19
N TRP A 12 10.32 32.27 67.84
CA TRP A 12 9.42 31.26 67.26
C TRP A 12 8.70 31.78 66.00
N ALA A 13 8.30 33.05 65.97
CA ALA A 13 7.61 33.65 64.83
C ALA A 13 8.56 33.87 63.64
N ARG A 14 9.83 34.19 63.92
CA ARG A 14 10.88 34.24 62.89
C ARG A 14 11.14 32.85 62.29
N CYS A 15 11.18 31.80 63.13
CA CYS A 15 11.32 30.42 62.67
C CYS A 15 10.14 29.99 61.79
N LEU A 16 8.89 30.32 62.17
CA LEU A 16 7.71 30.02 61.35
C LEU A 16 7.74 30.74 60.00
N LEU A 17 8.15 32.01 59.96
CA LEU A 17 8.30 32.75 58.70
C LEU A 17 9.37 32.13 57.80
N LEU A 18 10.50 31.69 58.36
CA LEU A 18 11.53 30.98 57.60
C LEU A 18 11.04 29.64 57.06
N LEU A 19 10.31 28.86 57.86
CA LEU A 19 9.71 27.60 57.42
C LEU A 19 8.68 27.83 56.31
N ALA A 20 7.82 28.85 56.45
CA ALA A 20 6.86 29.22 55.42
C ALA A 20 7.57 29.66 54.13
N ALA A 21 8.64 30.46 54.22
CA ALA A 21 9.44 30.86 53.07
C ALA A 21 10.11 29.65 52.39
N CYS A 22 10.70 28.74 53.16
CA CYS A 22 11.26 27.49 52.65
C CYS A 22 10.20 26.63 51.94
N TRP A 23 9.00 26.54 52.52
CA TRP A 23 7.87 25.82 51.94
C TRP A 23 7.41 26.44 50.62
N CYS A 24 7.28 27.77 50.56
CA CYS A 24 6.95 28.49 49.33
C CYS A 24 8.00 28.25 48.23
N LEU A 25 9.30 28.30 48.58
CA LEU A 25 10.38 28.01 47.63
C LEU A 25 10.33 26.57 47.13
N PHE A 26 10.03 25.61 48.02
CA PHE A 26 9.85 24.21 47.65
C PHE A 26 8.68 24.03 46.66
N LEU A 27 7.51 24.61 46.95
CA LEU A 27 6.35 24.56 46.05
C LEU A 27 6.62 25.23 44.70
N LEU A 28 7.29 26.38 44.69
CA LEU A 28 7.71 27.05 43.45
C LEU A 28 8.71 26.20 42.65
N GLY A 29 9.60 25.48 43.34
CA GLY A 29 10.50 24.51 42.73
C GLY A 29 9.75 23.37 42.05
N GLN A 30 8.78 22.76 42.76
CA GLN A 30 7.91 21.69 42.23
C GLN A 30 7.12 22.17 41.00
N LEU A 31 6.44 23.31 41.09
CA LEU A 31 5.67 23.88 39.96
C LEU A 31 6.55 24.17 38.74
N ARG A 32 7.79 24.65 38.95
CA ARG A 32 8.75 24.85 37.86
C ARG A 32 9.22 23.53 37.25
N GLY A 33 9.44 22.51 38.09
CA GLY A 33 9.80 21.17 37.66
C GLY A 33 8.70 20.54 36.79
N GLU A 34 7.46 20.57 37.26
CA GLU A 34 6.27 20.07 36.53
C GLU A 34 6.07 20.80 35.21
N ARG A 35 6.23 22.14 35.18
CA ARG A 35 6.14 22.91 33.93
C ARG A 35 7.20 22.51 32.92
N LYS A 36 8.47 22.39 33.34
CA LYS A 36 9.56 21.96 32.44
C LYS A 36 9.33 20.54 31.93
N ALA A 37 8.86 19.63 32.80
CA ALA A 37 8.52 18.27 32.40
C ALA A 37 7.35 18.24 31.41
N GLY A 38 6.32 19.07 31.64
CA GLY A 38 5.18 19.24 30.74
C GLY A 38 5.58 19.81 29.38
N GLU A 39 6.39 20.87 29.35
CA GLU A 39 6.92 21.47 28.11
C GLU A 39 7.74 20.45 27.31
N ALA A 40 8.63 19.69 27.98
CA ALA A 40 9.42 18.65 27.33
C ALA A 40 8.54 17.52 26.76
N HIS A 41 7.48 17.13 27.47
CA HIS A 41 6.54 16.11 27.01
C HIS A 41 5.70 16.58 25.82
N ILE A 42 5.20 17.82 25.86
CA ILE A 42 4.48 18.42 24.73
C ILE A 42 5.38 18.50 23.50
N ALA A 43 6.60 19.01 23.64
CA ALA A 43 7.56 19.09 22.54
C ALA A 43 7.88 17.70 21.94
N TYR A 44 8.00 16.68 22.79
CA TYR A 44 8.18 15.29 22.34
C TYR A 44 6.98 14.77 21.53
N ILE A 45 5.75 14.98 22.02
CA ILE A 45 4.54 14.59 21.31
C ILE A 45 4.43 15.33 19.98
N GLU A 46 4.74 16.64 19.95
CA GLU A 46 4.74 17.43 18.72
C GLU A 46 5.73 16.90 17.69
N GLN A 47 6.95 16.55 18.12
CA GLN A 47 7.94 15.92 17.24
C GLN A 47 7.46 14.57 16.69
N GLN A 48 6.86 13.75 17.55
CA GLN A 48 6.31 12.46 17.14
C GLN A 48 5.17 12.63 16.13
N ALA A 49 4.24 13.57 16.40
CA ALA A 49 3.14 13.89 15.50
C ALA A 49 3.65 14.39 14.15
N ALA A 50 4.65 15.29 14.15
CA ALA A 50 5.27 15.78 12.92
C ALA A 50 5.92 14.65 12.10
N GLN A 51 6.59 13.70 12.76
CA GLN A 51 7.20 12.56 12.09
C GLN A 51 6.16 11.61 11.49
N VAL A 52 5.08 11.32 12.23
CA VAL A 52 3.96 10.50 11.72
C VAL A 52 3.32 11.14 10.49
N VAL A 53 3.05 12.44 10.53
CA VAL A 53 2.50 13.19 9.38
C VAL A 53 3.45 13.14 8.19
N LYS A 54 4.76 13.29 8.42
CA LYS A 54 5.77 13.22 7.37
C LYS A 54 5.80 11.85 6.69
N VAL A 55 5.79 10.76 7.47
CA VAL A 55 5.77 9.39 6.94
C VAL A 55 4.46 9.12 6.19
N ALA A 56 3.31 9.50 6.76
CA ALA A 56 2.01 9.33 6.13
C ALA A 56 1.93 10.06 4.78
N LYS A 57 2.43 11.30 4.71
CA LYS A 57 2.51 12.05 3.46
C LYS A 57 3.36 11.33 2.41
N ALA A 58 4.52 10.81 2.81
CA ALA A 58 5.40 10.05 1.90
C ALA A 58 4.73 8.74 1.42
N GLN A 59 4.04 8.02 2.29
CA GLN A 59 3.28 6.81 1.95
C GLN A 59 2.18 7.10 0.93
N ILE A 60 1.40 8.16 1.13
CA ILE A 60 0.35 8.59 0.19
C ILE A 60 0.97 8.93 -1.18
N GLN A 61 2.10 9.65 -1.20
CA GLN A 61 2.79 9.98 -2.46
C GLN A 61 3.25 8.73 -3.22
N VAL A 62 3.80 7.74 -2.51
CA VAL A 62 4.17 6.44 -3.10
C VAL A 62 2.95 5.79 -3.74
N LEU A 63 1.86 5.64 -2.97
CA LEU A 63 0.64 4.98 -3.44
C LEU A 63 0.07 5.68 -4.68
N VAL A 64 -0.14 6.99 -4.63
CA VAL A 64 -0.69 7.77 -5.75
C VAL A 64 0.21 7.67 -6.99
N LYS A 65 1.53 7.77 -6.83
CA LYS A 65 2.49 7.64 -7.95
C LYS A 65 2.40 6.25 -8.58
N THR A 66 2.43 5.19 -7.76
CA THR A 66 2.37 3.82 -8.26
C THR A 66 1.02 3.48 -8.88
N GLU A 67 -0.08 3.88 -8.25
CA GLU A 67 -1.43 3.64 -8.76
C GLU A 67 -1.63 4.31 -10.10
N THR A 68 -1.28 5.59 -10.22
CA THR A 68 -1.40 6.33 -11.49
C THR A 68 -0.59 5.64 -12.60
N LYS A 69 0.69 5.30 -12.31
CA LYS A 69 1.59 4.64 -13.27
C LYS A 69 1.00 3.33 -13.80
N TYR A 70 0.55 2.45 -12.91
CA TYR A 70 0.10 1.11 -13.31
C TYR A 70 -1.34 1.09 -13.82
N ARG A 71 -2.21 1.98 -13.34
CA ARG A 71 -3.54 2.18 -13.93
C ARG A 71 -3.44 2.58 -15.40
N ASP A 72 -2.59 3.55 -15.73
CA ASP A 72 -2.42 4.01 -17.11
C ASP A 72 -1.83 2.91 -18.01
N ARG A 73 -0.95 2.06 -17.48
CA ARG A 73 -0.41 0.90 -18.22
C ARG A 73 -1.47 -0.17 -18.46
N ILE A 74 -2.25 -0.49 -17.43
CA ILE A 74 -3.34 -1.46 -17.51
C ILE A 74 -4.39 -0.98 -18.51
N GLU A 75 -4.77 0.30 -18.48
CA GLU A 75 -5.71 0.88 -19.46
C GLU A 75 -5.21 0.71 -20.90
N LYS A 76 -3.92 1.01 -21.15
CA LYS A 76 -3.32 0.80 -22.48
C LYS A 76 -3.34 -0.66 -22.92
N ILE A 77 -3.17 -1.60 -21.99
CA ILE A 77 -3.30 -3.04 -22.28
C ILE A 77 -4.75 -3.37 -22.64
N TYR A 78 -5.73 -2.84 -21.90
CA TYR A 78 -7.14 -3.08 -22.21
C TYR A 78 -7.54 -2.52 -23.58
N VAL A 79 -7.10 -1.30 -23.93
CA VAL A 79 -7.38 -0.68 -25.23
C VAL A 79 -6.75 -1.50 -26.37
N LYS A 80 -5.46 -1.81 -26.29
CA LYS A 80 -4.78 -2.62 -27.30
C LYS A 80 -5.34 -4.04 -27.40
N GLY A 81 -5.69 -4.63 -26.26
CA GLY A 81 -6.30 -5.95 -26.21
C GLY A 81 -7.66 -5.98 -26.90
N ASP A 82 -8.52 -4.98 -26.68
CA ASP A 82 -9.80 -4.85 -27.40
C ASP A 82 -9.59 -4.73 -28.92
N GLU A 83 -8.57 -3.99 -29.36
CA GLU A 83 -8.25 -3.86 -30.78
C GLU A 83 -7.81 -5.20 -31.37
N ILE A 84 -6.96 -5.96 -30.67
CA ILE A 84 -6.48 -7.28 -31.10
C ILE A 84 -7.63 -8.29 -31.15
N GLU A 85 -8.46 -8.34 -30.10
CA GLU A 85 -9.61 -9.26 -30.01
C GLU A 85 -10.59 -9.02 -31.17
N LYS A 86 -10.89 -7.75 -31.50
CA LYS A 86 -11.73 -7.40 -32.67
C LYS A 86 -11.13 -7.80 -34.02
N GLN A 87 -9.81 -7.99 -34.10
CA GLN A 87 -9.15 -8.44 -35.33
C GLN A 87 -9.18 -9.96 -35.50
N VAL A 88 -9.61 -10.73 -34.49
CA VAL A 88 -9.65 -12.20 -34.60
C VAL A 88 -10.38 -12.68 -35.86
N PRO A 89 -11.58 -12.19 -36.22
CA PRO A 89 -12.28 -12.65 -37.41
C PRO A 89 -11.58 -12.33 -38.75
N VAL A 90 -10.62 -11.40 -38.75
CA VAL A 90 -9.80 -11.06 -39.92
C VAL A 90 -8.77 -12.16 -40.18
N TYR A 91 -8.24 -12.78 -39.12
CA TYR A 91 -7.19 -13.81 -39.21
C TYR A 91 -7.73 -15.24 -39.09
N VAL A 92 -8.83 -15.44 -38.35
CA VAL A 92 -9.51 -16.71 -38.16
C VAL A 92 -10.98 -16.52 -38.54
N SER A 93 -11.33 -16.92 -39.76
CA SER A 93 -12.66 -16.71 -40.30
C SER A 93 -13.64 -17.82 -39.91
N ALA A 94 -14.93 -17.56 -40.09
CA ALA A 94 -15.95 -18.60 -39.97
C ALA A 94 -15.79 -19.73 -41.01
N ALA A 95 -15.11 -19.47 -42.13
CA ALA A 95 -14.80 -20.51 -43.12
C ALA A 95 -13.70 -21.45 -42.60
N ASP A 96 -12.71 -20.90 -41.90
CA ASP A 96 -11.64 -21.68 -41.27
C ASP A 96 -12.21 -22.60 -40.19
N SER A 97 -13.14 -22.11 -39.37
CA SER A 97 -13.85 -22.94 -38.37
C SER A 97 -14.68 -24.08 -38.97
N ARG A 98 -15.01 -24.03 -40.28
CA ARG A 98 -15.66 -25.15 -40.99
C ARG A 98 -14.67 -26.09 -41.65
N ALA A 99 -13.53 -25.57 -42.10
CA ALA A 99 -12.49 -26.34 -42.78
C ALA A 99 -11.57 -27.07 -41.80
N TYR A 100 -11.38 -26.51 -40.61
CA TYR A 100 -10.42 -26.95 -39.61
C TYR A 100 -11.08 -27.03 -38.24
N GLY A 101 -10.55 -27.88 -37.38
CA GLY A 101 -11.03 -28.06 -36.01
C GLY A 101 -9.96 -28.64 -35.11
N VAL A 102 -10.22 -28.61 -33.80
CA VAL A 102 -9.40 -29.26 -32.78
C VAL A 102 -10.03 -30.58 -32.33
N ASN A 103 -9.24 -31.46 -31.74
CA ASN A 103 -9.72 -32.72 -31.20
C ASN A 103 -10.19 -32.58 -29.73
N ALA A 104 -10.97 -33.54 -29.23
CA ALA A 104 -11.46 -33.55 -27.85
C ALA A 104 -10.31 -33.49 -26.81
N GLY A 105 -9.17 -34.10 -27.12
CA GLY A 105 -7.97 -34.04 -26.29
C GLY A 105 -7.39 -32.63 -26.12
N PHE A 106 -7.45 -31.79 -27.17
CA PHE A 106 -7.04 -30.38 -27.07
C PHE A 106 -7.89 -29.65 -26.03
N VAL A 107 -9.21 -29.80 -26.12
CA VAL A 107 -10.16 -29.15 -25.19
C VAL A 107 -9.98 -29.66 -23.77
N ARG A 108 -9.80 -30.99 -23.59
CA ARG A 108 -9.54 -31.56 -22.25
C ARG A 108 -8.27 -31.00 -21.62
N ASN A 109 -7.18 -30.94 -22.39
CA ASN A 109 -5.92 -30.38 -21.90
C ASN A 109 -6.01 -28.86 -21.63
N TYR A 110 -6.70 -28.11 -22.50
CA TYR A 110 -6.94 -26.68 -22.29
C TYR A 110 -7.70 -26.44 -20.98
N ASN A 111 -8.81 -27.15 -20.76
CA ASN A 111 -9.60 -27.02 -19.53
C ASN A 111 -8.80 -27.39 -18.29
N ALA A 112 -8.02 -28.48 -18.36
CA ALA A 112 -7.10 -28.90 -17.29
C ALA A 112 -6.10 -27.80 -16.90
N ALA A 113 -5.54 -27.09 -17.88
CA ALA A 113 -4.66 -25.95 -17.62
C ALA A 113 -5.38 -24.81 -16.88
N TRP A 114 -6.64 -24.52 -17.24
CA TRP A 114 -7.44 -23.48 -16.60
C TRP A 114 -7.96 -23.85 -15.21
N THR A 115 -8.17 -25.14 -14.94
CA THR A 115 -8.53 -25.62 -13.60
C THR A 115 -7.31 -25.87 -12.71
N ASN A 116 -6.09 -25.81 -13.27
CA ASN A 116 -4.86 -26.22 -12.61
C ASN A 116 -4.95 -27.66 -12.04
N GLU A 117 -5.58 -28.56 -12.80
CA GLU A 117 -5.77 -29.96 -12.44
C GLU A 117 -5.30 -30.84 -13.60
N PRO A 118 -4.61 -31.98 -13.37
CA PRO A 118 -4.17 -32.84 -14.45
C PRO A 118 -5.34 -33.35 -15.30
N ALA A 119 -5.18 -33.36 -16.63
CA ALA A 119 -6.18 -33.88 -17.57
C ALA A 119 -6.42 -35.41 -17.47
N GLY A 120 -5.63 -36.10 -16.64
CA GLY A 120 -5.59 -37.56 -16.56
C GLY A 120 -4.89 -38.22 -17.76
N PRO A 121 -4.88 -39.57 -17.82
CA PRO A 121 -4.31 -40.32 -18.93
C PRO A 121 -4.99 -39.97 -20.26
N ALA A 122 -4.27 -40.14 -21.37
CA ALA A 122 -4.85 -40.06 -22.71
C ALA A 122 -5.86 -41.20 -22.94
N ALA A 123 -6.92 -40.92 -23.70
CA ALA A 123 -7.94 -41.89 -24.09
C ALA A 123 -8.17 -41.83 -25.60
N ASP A 124 -8.64 -42.92 -26.21
CA ASP A 124 -8.89 -42.95 -27.67
C ASP A 124 -9.91 -41.88 -28.11
N ALA A 125 -10.90 -41.60 -27.26
CA ALA A 125 -11.89 -40.54 -27.47
C ALA A 125 -11.25 -39.14 -27.64
N ASP A 126 -10.02 -38.93 -27.18
CA ASP A 126 -9.31 -37.66 -27.39
C ASP A 126 -9.03 -37.36 -28.85
N ARG A 127 -9.04 -38.38 -29.72
CA ARG A 127 -8.79 -38.22 -31.16
C ARG A 127 -10.02 -37.76 -31.93
N GLU A 128 -11.20 -37.83 -31.33
CA GLU A 128 -12.45 -37.38 -31.96
C GLU A 128 -12.49 -35.85 -32.12
N PRO A 129 -13.19 -35.33 -33.15
CA PRO A 129 -13.37 -33.90 -33.32
C PRO A 129 -14.09 -33.26 -32.13
N ALA A 130 -13.58 -32.11 -31.66
CA ALA A 130 -14.31 -31.28 -30.72
C ALA A 130 -15.24 -30.35 -31.51
N ALA A 131 -16.49 -30.20 -31.06
CA ALA A 131 -17.45 -29.26 -31.62
C ALA A 131 -17.21 -27.81 -31.14
N VAL A 132 -15.95 -27.37 -31.14
CA VAL A 132 -15.53 -26.02 -30.74
C VAL A 132 -14.98 -25.30 -31.98
N PRO A 133 -15.61 -24.20 -32.44
CA PRO A 133 -15.11 -23.41 -33.55
C PRO A 133 -13.70 -22.85 -33.29
N LEU A 134 -12.85 -22.81 -34.32
CA LEU A 134 -11.52 -22.21 -34.19
C LEU A 134 -11.58 -20.71 -33.86
N ILE A 135 -12.57 -20.00 -34.38
CA ILE A 135 -12.77 -18.58 -34.09
C ILE A 135 -13.01 -18.34 -32.59
N ASP A 136 -13.82 -19.17 -31.93
CA ASP A 136 -14.08 -19.10 -30.49
C ASP A 136 -12.80 -19.34 -29.67
N ILE A 137 -11.95 -20.28 -30.11
CA ILE A 137 -10.66 -20.54 -29.46
C ILE A 137 -9.73 -19.33 -29.59
N ALA A 138 -9.67 -18.72 -30.79
CA ALA A 138 -8.83 -17.55 -31.04
C ALA A 138 -9.31 -16.30 -30.28
N GLU A 139 -10.62 -16.10 -30.17
CA GLU A 139 -11.22 -15.03 -29.36
C GLU A 139 -10.90 -15.23 -27.87
N ALA A 140 -11.10 -16.45 -27.37
CA ALA A 140 -10.76 -16.78 -25.98
C ALA A 140 -9.27 -16.57 -25.69
N ASP A 141 -8.36 -17.00 -26.57
CA ASP A 141 -6.92 -16.82 -26.37
C ASP A 141 -6.51 -15.34 -26.38
N ALA A 142 -7.03 -14.53 -27.33
CA ALA A 142 -6.78 -13.09 -27.37
C ALA A 142 -7.28 -12.39 -26.10
N HIS A 143 -8.49 -12.74 -25.65
CA HIS A 143 -9.09 -12.22 -24.42
C HIS A 143 -8.26 -12.59 -23.17
N ASN A 144 -7.82 -13.84 -23.09
CA ASN A 144 -7.03 -14.35 -21.98
C ASN A 144 -5.63 -13.72 -21.95
N ALA A 145 -4.98 -13.58 -23.10
CA ALA A 145 -3.68 -12.91 -23.20
C ALA A 145 -3.75 -11.47 -22.70
N ARG A 146 -4.76 -10.71 -23.12
CA ARG A 146 -5.04 -9.35 -22.62
C ARG A 146 -5.15 -9.33 -21.09
N SER A 147 -5.96 -10.21 -20.52
CA SER A 147 -6.17 -10.30 -19.07
C SER A 147 -4.87 -10.63 -18.33
N CYS A 148 -4.08 -11.57 -18.85
CA CYS A 148 -2.78 -11.94 -18.30
C CYS A 148 -1.78 -10.76 -18.29
N PHE A 149 -1.72 -9.96 -19.35
CA PHE A 149 -0.89 -8.75 -19.38
C PHE A 149 -1.35 -7.72 -18.34
N ALA A 150 -2.66 -7.53 -18.17
CA ALA A 150 -3.20 -6.61 -17.17
C ALA A 150 -2.86 -7.07 -15.74
N TRP A 151 -3.05 -8.36 -15.44
CA TRP A 151 -2.68 -8.93 -14.13
C TRP A 151 -1.19 -8.85 -13.87
N ARG A 152 -0.34 -9.03 -14.89
CA ARG A 152 1.11 -8.85 -14.76
C ARG A 152 1.45 -7.42 -14.32
N GLU A 153 0.92 -6.41 -14.98
CA GLU A 153 1.19 -5.01 -14.57
C GLU A 153 0.62 -4.71 -13.17
N GLN A 154 -0.53 -5.27 -12.81
CA GLN A 154 -1.07 -5.13 -11.46
C GLN A 154 -0.14 -5.75 -10.40
N ALA A 155 0.37 -6.96 -10.64
CA ALA A 155 1.29 -7.64 -9.73
C ALA A 155 2.63 -6.88 -9.58
N ILE A 156 3.17 -6.36 -10.69
CA ILE A 156 4.38 -5.53 -10.66
C ILE A 156 4.10 -4.24 -9.86
N GLY A 157 2.97 -3.58 -10.09
CA GLY A 157 2.58 -2.37 -9.37
C GLY A 157 2.44 -2.57 -7.86
N LEU A 158 1.80 -3.67 -7.45
CA LEU A 158 1.70 -4.03 -6.02
C LEU A 158 3.08 -4.26 -5.40
N ARG A 159 3.99 -4.95 -6.12
CA ARG A 159 5.36 -5.18 -5.66
C ARG A 159 6.14 -3.88 -5.50
N GLU A 160 6.07 -2.99 -6.50
CA GLU A 160 6.73 -1.68 -6.46
C GLU A 160 6.20 -0.83 -5.30
N ALA A 161 4.87 -0.77 -5.15
CA ALA A 161 4.22 -0.06 -4.05
C ALA A 161 4.67 -0.59 -2.68
N TYR A 162 4.70 -1.93 -2.50
CA TYR A 162 5.14 -2.55 -1.26
C TYR A 162 6.58 -2.21 -0.90
N ILE A 163 7.52 -2.35 -1.85
CA ILE A 163 8.94 -2.04 -1.62
C ILE A 163 9.12 -0.57 -1.25
N ASN A 164 8.43 0.33 -1.96
CA ASN A 164 8.56 1.76 -1.74
C ASN A 164 7.88 2.22 -0.44
N LEU A 165 6.76 1.60 -0.06
CA LEU A 165 6.13 1.81 1.25
C LEU A 165 7.03 1.39 2.40
N GLN A 166 7.72 0.25 2.29
CA GLN A 166 8.72 -0.16 3.28
C GLN A 166 9.85 0.85 3.38
N ALA A 167 10.36 1.33 2.24
CA ALA A 167 11.43 2.33 2.23
C ALA A 167 11.04 3.60 2.99
N VAL A 168 9.89 4.22 2.65
CA VAL A 168 9.46 5.47 3.29
C VAL A 168 9.08 5.30 4.75
N THR A 169 8.55 4.13 5.13
CA THR A 169 8.23 3.81 6.53
C THR A 169 9.50 3.70 7.38
N ASN A 170 10.57 3.16 6.79
CA ASN A 170 11.87 2.99 7.45
C ASN A 170 12.80 4.22 7.31
N GLY A 171 12.31 5.33 6.72
CA GLY A 171 13.10 6.54 6.50
C GLY A 171 14.16 6.43 5.39
N LEU A 172 14.07 5.41 4.53
CA LEU A 172 14.93 5.20 3.37
C LEU A 172 14.36 5.90 2.13
N SER A 173 15.23 6.22 1.17
CA SER A 173 14.79 6.77 -0.11
C SER A 173 14.06 5.72 -0.95
N VAL A 174 13.04 6.18 -1.68
CA VAL A 174 12.35 5.38 -2.70
C VAL A 174 13.36 4.95 -3.75
N LYS A 175 13.36 3.66 -4.11
CA LYS A 175 14.14 3.19 -5.26
C LYS A 175 13.35 3.54 -6.51
N ASP A 176 13.80 4.54 -7.26
CA ASP A 176 13.32 4.74 -8.62
C ASP A 176 13.93 3.60 -9.48
N ASP A 177 13.08 2.75 -10.04
CA ASP A 177 13.51 1.67 -10.93
C ASP A 177 13.94 2.26 -12.29
N PRO A 178 15.10 1.85 -12.86
CA PRO A 178 15.42 2.20 -14.24
C PRO A 178 14.41 1.52 -15.16
N GLN A 179 13.89 2.28 -16.12
CA GLN A 179 12.90 1.82 -17.10
C GLN A 179 13.38 0.63 -17.93
#